data_AF-U4U3X5-F1
#
_entry.id   AF-U4U3X5-F1
#
_cell.length_a   1.000
_cell.length_b   1.000
_cell.length_c   1.000
_cell.angle_alpha   90.00
_cell.angle_beta   90.00
_cell.angle_gamma   90.00
#
_symmetry.space_group_name_H-M   'P 1'
#
loop_
_entity.id
_entity.type
_entity.pdbx_description
1 polymer ?
#
loop_
_entity_poly.entity_id
_entity_poly.type
_entity_poly.pdbx_seq_one_letter_code
_entity_poly.pdbx_strand_id
1 'polypeptide(L)'
;MMAKQAGEFINIVVNLLDALKTSFSHRSMVARTIGKKDSISDAAVAGIAMAKGYVRSLGTDESACMAKYICQANSECSRDIGQSSLFCNIGSYAASFVLDKSASKSTFDVIYEAGRRGRSGDNCEMGYLECNEVY
;
A
#
# COMPACT_ATOMS: atom_id res chain seq x y z
N MET A 1 -24.55 7.03 -9.82
CA MET A 1 -24.27 8.08 -8.81
C MET A 1 -23.34 7.57 -7.70
N MET A 2 -23.62 6.40 -7.09
CA MET A 2 -22.79 5.82 -6.01
C MET A 2 -21.32 5.51 -6.41
N ALA A 3 -21.06 4.92 -7.58
CA ALA A 3 -19.68 4.57 -7.99
C ALA A 3 -18.77 5.80 -8.19
N LYS A 4 -19.30 6.88 -8.76
CA LYS A 4 -18.55 8.14 -8.95
C LYS A 4 -18.26 8.83 -7.61
N GLN A 5 -19.23 8.80 -6.69
CA GLN A 5 -19.07 9.34 -5.34
C GLN A 5 -18.06 8.55 -4.50
N ALA A 6 -18.03 7.22 -4.66
CA ALA A 6 -17.03 6.36 -4.02
C ALA A 6 -15.61 6.63 -4.55
N GLY A 7 -15.45 6.80 -5.86
CA GLY A 7 -14.16 7.17 -6.47
C GLY A 7 -13.63 8.53 -6.01
N GLU A 8 -14.49 9.55 -5.97
CA GLU A 8 -14.11 10.88 -5.45
C GLU A 8 -13.71 10.83 -3.97
N PHE A 9 -14.42 10.05 -3.14
CA PHE A 9 -14.07 9.86 -1.73
C PHE A 9 -12.72 9.13 -1.56
N ILE A 10 -12.49 8.06 -2.33
CA ILE A 10 -11.22 7.33 -2.32
C ILE A 10 -10.05 8.27 -2.62
N ASN A 11 -10.18 9.12 -3.63
CA ASN A 11 -9.13 10.09 -3.99
C ASN A 11 -8.88 11.13 -2.89
N ILE A 12 -9.92 11.61 -2.22
CA ILE A 12 -9.75 12.51 -1.06
C ILE A 12 -8.98 11.81 0.06
N VAL A 13 -9.35 10.56 0.40
CA VAL A 13 -8.68 9.79 1.46
C VAL A 13 -7.23 9.51 1.10
N VAL A 14 -6.96 9.07 -0.13
CA VAL A 14 -5.59 8.82 -0.62
C VAL A 14 -4.73 10.08 -0.56
N ASN A 15 -5.25 11.23 -0.99
CA ASN A 15 -4.52 12.50 -0.91
C ASN A 15 -4.24 12.94 0.52
N LEU A 16 -5.19 12.71 1.44
CA LEU A 16 -5.00 12.99 2.86
C LEU A 16 -3.92 12.08 3.46
N LEU A 17 -3.93 10.79 3.10
CA LEU A 17 -2.91 9.85 3.50
C LEU A 17 -1.53 10.27 2.99
N ASP A 18 -1.41 10.73 1.74
CA ASP A 18 -0.15 11.24 1.19
C ASP A 18 0.36 12.49 1.92
N ALA A 19 -0.54 13.42 2.27
CA ALA A 19 -0.19 14.59 3.09
C ALA A 19 0.26 14.20 4.50
N LEU A 20 -0.46 13.28 5.16
CA LEU A 20 -0.09 12.75 6.47
C LEU A 20 1.26 12.04 6.43
N LYS A 21 1.50 11.24 5.39
CA LYS A 21 2.75 10.53 5.17
C LYS A 21 3.93 11.47 5.07
N THR A 22 3.78 12.58 4.37
CA THR A 22 4.82 13.60 4.22
C THR A 22 5.29 14.11 5.59
N SER A 23 4.36 14.30 6.52
CA SER A 23 4.67 14.77 7.89
C SER A 23 5.53 13.77 8.68
N PHE A 24 5.23 12.48 8.61
CA PHE A 24 6.00 11.44 9.29
C PHE A 24 7.30 11.08 8.55
N SER A 25 7.30 11.14 7.23
CA SER A 25 8.48 10.88 6.40
C SER A 25 9.57 11.91 6.68
N HIS A 26 9.20 13.20 6.83
CA HIS A 26 10.14 14.23 7.22
C HIS A 26 10.79 13.93 8.58
N ARG A 27 10.01 13.49 9.57
CA ARG A 27 10.54 13.12 10.89
C ARG A 27 11.46 11.90 10.84
N SER A 28 11.05 10.85 10.12
CA SER A 28 11.86 9.64 9.90
C SER A 28 13.18 9.96 9.20
N MET A 29 13.14 10.74 8.11
CA MET A 29 14.36 11.12 7.38
C MET A 29 15.30 11.95 8.24
N VAL A 30 14.81 12.96 8.97
CA VAL A 30 15.65 13.76 9.88
C VAL A 30 16.31 12.87 10.93
N ALA A 31 15.56 11.96 11.55
CA ALA A 31 16.14 11.01 12.51
C ALA A 31 17.27 10.17 11.87
N ARG A 32 17.04 9.64 10.66
CA ARG A 32 18.03 8.83 9.94
C ARG A 32 19.28 9.62 9.57
N THR A 33 19.14 10.89 9.15
CA THR A 33 20.28 11.75 8.80
C THR A 33 21.22 12.03 9.97
N ILE A 34 20.73 11.94 11.21
CA ILE A 34 21.54 12.07 12.43
C ILE A 34 21.92 10.70 13.04
N GLY A 35 21.77 9.61 12.28
CA GLY A 35 22.12 8.25 12.70
C GLY A 35 21.14 7.58 13.66
N LYS A 36 19.95 8.15 13.87
CA LYS A 36 18.90 7.59 14.74
C LYS A 36 17.80 6.94 13.91
N LYS A 37 17.31 5.78 14.36
CA LYS A 37 16.11 5.15 13.78
C LYS A 37 14.88 5.56 14.59
N ASP A 38 13.96 6.29 13.98
CA ASP A 38 12.65 6.57 14.58
C ASP A 38 11.66 5.49 14.15
N SER A 39 11.61 4.40 14.92
CA SER A 39 10.74 3.26 14.65
C SER A 39 9.25 3.62 14.65
N ILE A 40 8.82 4.66 15.37
CA ILE A 40 7.42 5.10 15.42
C ILE A 40 7.08 5.79 14.11
N SER A 41 7.92 6.72 13.66
CA SER A 41 7.75 7.38 12.37
C SER A 41 7.82 6.37 11.21
N ASP A 42 8.71 5.38 11.29
CA ASP A 42 8.80 4.30 10.28
C ASP A 42 7.52 3.45 10.24
N ALA A 43 6.98 3.08 11.40
CA ALA A 43 5.72 2.34 11.49
C ALA A 43 4.55 3.16 10.93
N ALA A 44 4.50 4.46 11.20
CA ALA A 44 3.47 5.36 10.68
C ALA A 44 3.56 5.47 9.14
N VAL A 45 4.76 5.67 8.59
CA VAL A 45 4.98 5.71 7.14
C VAL A 45 4.58 4.38 6.48
N ALA A 46 4.95 3.24 7.09
CA ALA A 46 4.53 1.92 6.62
C ALA A 46 3.01 1.76 6.63
N GLY A 47 2.38 2.10 7.76
CA GLY A 47 0.95 1.96 7.96
C GLY A 47 0.16 2.80 6.96
N ILE A 48 0.60 4.03 6.71
CA ILE A 48 -0.04 4.93 5.74
C ILE A 48 0.12 4.39 4.31
N ALA A 49 1.32 3.94 3.92
CA ALA A 49 1.54 3.37 2.59
C ALA A 49 0.65 2.14 2.34
N MET A 50 0.55 1.25 3.33
CA MET A 50 -0.31 0.07 3.23
C MET A 50 -1.80 0.41 3.26
N ALA A 51 -2.22 1.37 4.08
CA ALA A 51 -3.61 1.84 4.13
C ALA A 51 -4.05 2.43 2.78
N LYS A 52 -3.16 3.15 2.09
CA LYS A 52 -3.40 3.67 0.73
C LYS A 52 -3.70 2.55 -0.26
N GLY A 53 -2.87 1.50 -0.29
CA GLY A 53 -3.11 0.32 -1.13
C GLY A 53 -4.41 -0.40 -0.80
N TYR A 54 -4.72 -0.52 0.50
CA TYR A 54 -5.95 -1.12 0.98
C TYR A 54 -7.20 -0.33 0.55
N VAL A 55 -7.22 0.99 0.77
CA VAL A 55 -8.36 1.85 0.38
C VAL A 55 -8.60 1.81 -1.12
N ARG A 56 -7.54 1.80 -1.94
CA ARG A 56 -7.67 1.62 -3.39
C ARG A 56 -8.25 0.25 -3.76
N SER A 57 -7.83 -0.80 -3.05
CA SER A 57 -8.32 -2.17 -3.26
C SER A 57 -9.80 -2.34 -2.91
N LEU A 58 -10.36 -1.50 -2.02
CA LEU A 58 -11.80 -1.48 -1.74
C LEU A 58 -12.63 -0.80 -2.85
N GLY A 59 -11.98 -0.07 -3.76
CA GLY A 59 -12.63 0.61 -4.88
C GLY A 59 -12.89 -0.28 -6.09
N THR A 60 -12.36 -1.50 -6.10
CA THR A 60 -12.40 -2.43 -7.23
C THR A 60 -12.88 -3.80 -6.78
N ASP A 61 -13.52 -4.55 -7.67
CA ASP A 61 -13.82 -5.97 -7.51
C ASP A 61 -12.85 -6.87 -8.30
N GLU A 62 -11.92 -6.27 -9.06
CA GLU A 62 -10.96 -6.99 -9.89
C GLU A 62 -9.73 -7.41 -9.09
N SER A 63 -9.50 -8.73 -8.98
CA SER A 63 -8.36 -9.28 -8.24
C SER A 63 -7.01 -8.84 -8.79
N ALA A 64 -6.90 -8.61 -10.11
CA ALA A 64 -5.70 -8.07 -10.73
C ALA A 64 -5.41 -6.63 -10.28
N CYS A 65 -6.44 -5.78 -10.17
CA CYS A 65 -6.31 -4.41 -9.66
C CYS A 65 -5.99 -4.37 -8.18
N MET A 66 -6.65 -5.20 -7.35
CA MET A 66 -6.28 -5.34 -5.94
C MET A 66 -4.81 -5.74 -5.78
N ALA A 67 -4.35 -6.73 -6.54
CA ALA A 67 -2.96 -7.16 -6.53
C ALA A 67 -2.00 -6.03 -6.96
N LYS A 68 -2.35 -5.27 -8.00
CA LYS A 68 -1.59 -4.08 -8.44
C LYS A 68 -1.45 -3.05 -7.33
N TYR A 69 -2.55 -2.66 -6.68
CA TYR A 69 -2.53 -1.65 -5.61
C TYR A 69 -1.73 -2.10 -4.39
N ILE A 70 -1.81 -3.38 -4.03
CA ILE A 70 -1.02 -3.94 -2.93
C ILE A 70 0.47 -4.05 -3.29
N CYS A 71 0.79 -4.39 -4.54
CA CYS A 71 2.16 -4.36 -5.04
C CYS A 71 2.74 -2.94 -4.95
N GLN A 72 2.01 -1.94 -5.46
CA GLN A 72 2.43 -0.54 -5.41
C GLN A 72 2.64 -0.05 -3.97
N ALA A 73 1.70 -0.33 -3.07
CA ALA A 73 1.80 0.04 -1.66
C ALA A 73 3.01 -0.57 -0.97
N ASN A 74 3.33 -1.82 -1.28
CA ASN A 74 4.52 -2.49 -0.75
C ASN A 74 5.82 -1.95 -1.33
N SER A 75 5.85 -1.64 -2.63
CA SER A 75 6.98 -0.97 -3.28
C SER A 75 7.24 0.40 -2.66
N GLU A 76 6.17 1.18 -2.46
CA GLU A 76 6.21 2.47 -1.80
C GLU A 76 6.68 2.37 -0.34
N CYS A 77 6.15 1.41 0.42
CA CYS A 77 6.61 1.13 1.79
C CYS A 77 8.10 0.80 1.83
N SER A 78 8.55 -0.17 1.03
CA SER A 78 9.95 -0.61 1.00
C SER A 78 10.90 0.47 0.50
N ARG A 79 10.48 1.35 -0.41
CA ARG A 79 11.27 2.50 -0.86
C ARG A 79 11.49 3.50 0.28
N ASP A 80 10.45 3.77 1.06
CA ASP A 80 10.48 4.88 2.02
C ASP A 80 11.07 4.47 3.37
N ILE A 81 10.94 3.21 3.79
CA ILE A 81 11.48 2.72 5.07
C ILE A 81 12.47 1.55 4.98
N GLY A 82 12.76 1.08 3.77
CA GLY A 82 13.73 0.01 3.51
C GLY A 82 13.07 -1.35 3.24
N GLN A 83 13.67 -2.11 2.32
CA GLN A 83 13.16 -3.40 1.86
C GLN A 83 13.05 -4.47 2.96
N SER A 84 13.95 -4.42 3.96
CA SER A 84 13.96 -5.35 5.11
C SER A 84 13.08 -4.90 6.28
N SER A 85 12.24 -3.87 6.10
CA SER A 85 11.38 -3.37 7.18
C SER A 85 10.32 -4.40 7.58
N LEU A 86 10.27 -4.72 8.87
CA LEU A 86 9.24 -5.57 9.47
C LEU A 86 7.83 -4.98 9.27
N PHE A 87 7.71 -3.66 9.33
CA PHE A 87 6.41 -2.99 9.23
C PHE A 87 5.74 -3.18 7.86
N CYS A 88 6.52 -3.19 6.76
CA CYS A 88 5.98 -3.48 5.44
C CYS A 88 5.49 -4.94 5.34
N ASN A 89 6.21 -5.89 5.94
CA ASN A 89 5.81 -7.30 5.94
C ASN A 89 4.51 -7.52 6.74
N ILE A 90 4.42 -6.95 7.95
CA ILE A 90 3.21 -7.03 8.78
C ILE A 90 2.03 -6.37 8.06
N GLY A 91 2.23 -5.16 7.54
CA GLY A 91 1.18 -4.45 6.81
C GLY A 91 0.71 -5.22 5.57
N SER A 92 1.62 -5.82 4.82
CA SER A 92 1.28 -6.67 3.67
C SER A 92 0.45 -7.87 4.07
N TYR A 93 0.83 -8.57 5.14
CA TYR A 93 0.07 -9.71 5.64
C TYR A 93 -1.33 -9.29 6.09
N ALA A 94 -1.42 -8.22 6.89
CA ALA A 94 -2.69 -7.71 7.39
C ALA A 94 -3.63 -7.28 6.25
N ALA A 95 -3.11 -6.54 5.27
CA ALA A 95 -3.88 -6.13 4.10
C ALA A 95 -4.37 -7.34 3.29
N SER A 96 -3.49 -8.33 3.06
CA SER A 96 -3.86 -9.56 2.34
C SER A 96 -4.94 -10.35 3.07
N PHE A 97 -4.84 -10.47 4.40
CA PHE A 97 -5.81 -11.18 5.23
C PHE A 97 -7.19 -10.49 5.21
N VAL A 98 -7.22 -9.18 5.39
CA VAL A 98 -8.49 -8.43 5.38
C VAL A 98 -9.13 -8.45 4.00
N LEU A 99 -8.33 -8.29 2.93
CA LEU A 99 -8.84 -8.32 1.56
C LEU A 99 -9.37 -9.70 1.16
N ASP A 100 -8.69 -10.78 1.57
CA ASP A 100 -9.18 -12.16 1.38
C ASP A 100 -10.53 -12.38 2.07
N LYS A 101 -10.74 -11.75 3.24
CA LYS A 101 -12.03 -11.82 3.96
C LYS A 101 -13.12 -10.95 3.33
N SER A 102 -12.77 -9.85 2.67
CA SER A 102 -13.75 -8.99 1.99
C SER A 102 -14.08 -9.47 0.58
N ALA A 103 -13.16 -10.15 -0.09
CA ALA A 103 -13.36 -10.63 -1.45
C ALA A 103 -14.24 -11.89 -1.48
N SER A 104 -15.11 -12.00 -2.48
CA SER A 104 -15.97 -13.18 -2.67
C SER A 104 -15.20 -14.44 -3.12
N LYS A 105 -13.90 -14.31 -3.41
CA LYS A 105 -12.98 -15.40 -3.77
C LYS A 105 -11.73 -15.31 -2.90
N SER A 106 -11.26 -16.47 -2.44
CA SER A 106 -9.99 -16.52 -1.73
C SER A 106 -8.87 -16.06 -2.65
N THR A 107 -8.20 -14.99 -2.23
CA THR A 107 -7.20 -14.23 -2.99
C THR A 107 -5.97 -13.92 -2.14
N PHE A 108 -5.88 -14.44 -0.91
CA PHE A 108 -4.76 -14.20 0.00
C PHE A 108 -3.41 -14.44 -0.68
N ASP A 109 -3.19 -15.60 -1.28
CA ASP A 109 -1.89 -15.94 -1.90
C ASP A 109 -1.54 -14.98 -3.04
N VAL A 110 -2.52 -14.61 -3.86
CA VAL A 110 -2.34 -13.67 -4.98
C VAL A 110 -1.95 -12.29 -4.46
N ILE A 111 -2.66 -11.79 -3.46
CA ILE A 111 -2.44 -10.46 -2.88
C ILE A 111 -1.13 -10.42 -2.08
N TYR A 112 -0.85 -11.46 -1.31
CA TYR A 112 0.35 -11.56 -0.50
C TYR A 112 1.61 -11.65 -1.39
N GLU A 113 1.55 -12.45 -2.46
CA GLU A 113 2.60 -12.55 -3.47
C GLU A 113 2.80 -11.22 -4.20
N ALA A 114 1.73 -10.50 -4.54
CA ALA A 114 1.82 -9.15 -5.09
C ALA A 114 2.57 -8.19 -4.17
N GLY A 115 2.27 -8.25 -2.87
CA GLY A 115 2.99 -7.50 -1.86
C GLY A 115 4.47 -7.86 -1.80
N ARG A 116 4.81 -9.15 -1.87
CA ARG A 116 6.21 -9.63 -1.90
C ARG A 116 6.97 -9.10 -3.12
N ARG A 117 6.36 -9.13 -4.31
CA ARG A 117 6.93 -8.56 -5.55
C ARG A 117 7.19 -7.06 -5.41
N GLY A 118 6.23 -6.31 -4.88
CA GLY A 118 6.38 -4.89 -4.59
C GLY A 118 7.57 -4.60 -3.68
N ARG A 119 7.72 -5.35 -2.57
CA ARG A 119 8.86 -5.20 -1.64
C ARG A 119 10.21 -5.54 -2.28
N SER A 120 10.21 -6.44 -3.26
CA SER A 120 11.41 -6.86 -4.00
C SER A 120 11.86 -5.83 -5.04
N GLY A 121 11.02 -4.82 -5.33
CA GLY A 121 11.33 -3.77 -6.31
C GLY A 121 10.84 -4.08 -7.73
N ASP A 122 9.94 -5.06 -7.89
CA ASP A 122 9.35 -5.38 -9.20
C ASP A 122 8.49 -4.21 -9.71
N ASN A 123 8.37 -4.09 -11.04
CA ASN A 123 7.49 -3.10 -11.64
C ASN A 123 6.03 -3.57 -11.59
N CYS A 124 5.27 -3.03 -10.64
CA CYS A 124 3.86 -3.36 -10.44
C CYS A 124 2.95 -2.98 -11.61
N GLU A 125 3.30 -2.01 -12.46
CA GLU A 125 2.52 -1.69 -13.66
C GLU A 125 2.66 -2.80 -14.70
N MET A 126 3.89 -3.25 -14.96
CA MET A 126 4.15 -4.34 -15.91
C MET A 126 3.69 -5.70 -15.39
N GLY A 127 3.69 -5.89 -14.07
CA GLY A 127 3.25 -7.13 -13.44
C GLY A 127 1.74 -7.35 -13.45
N TYR A 128 0.94 -6.29 -13.65
CA TYR A 128 -0.52 -6.31 -13.56
C TYR A 128 -1.18 -5.50 -14.68
N LEU A 129 -0.78 -5.74 -15.93
CA LEU A 129 -1.31 -5.08 -17.13
C LEU A 129 -2.82 -5.32 -17.35
N GLU A 130 -3.36 -6.39 -16.77
CA GLU A 130 -4.78 -6.72 -16.81
C GLU A 130 -5.63 -5.70 -16.04
N CYS A 131 -5.04 -4.97 -15.09
CA CYS A 131 -5.72 -3.89 -14.40
C CYS A 131 -5.63 -2.58 -15.20
N ASN A 132 -6.77 -2.19 -15.79
CA ASN A 132 -6.88 -0.98 -16.61
C ASN A 132 -7.60 0.18 -15.91
N GLU A 133 -7.72 0.11 -14.59
CA GLU A 133 -8.30 1.17 -13.76
C GLU A 133 -7.29 2.29 -13.51
N VAL A 134 -7.78 3.54 -13.55
CA VAL A 134 -7.01 4.74 -13.24
C VAL A 134 -7.76 5.48 -12.13
N TYR A 135 -7.15 5.58 -10.94
CA TYR A 135 -7.67 6.36 -9.81
C TYR A 135 -6.76 7.54 -9.48
#